data_AF-T1PM83-F1
#
_entry.id   AF-T1PM83-F1
#
_cell.length_a   1.000
_cell.length_b   1.000
_cell.length_c   1.000
_cell.angle_alpha   90.00
_cell.angle_beta   90.00
_cell.angle_gamma   90.00
#
_symmetry.space_group_name_H-M   'P 1'
#
loop_
_entity.id
_entity.type
_entity.pdbx_description
1 polymer ?
#
loop_
_entity_poly.entity_id
_entity_poly.type
_entity_poly.pdbx_seq_one_letter_code
_entity_poly.pdbx_strand_id
1 'polypeptide(L)'
;MVNFIKPLFLGTEKEFANLYANPIKNGQHKDSGKTDIKIMKQRSFVLHKKLSKFVQRKEAELLKTFLPQKFEYVLFIPMTEVQNNLYEHILNAIKNRDEHYRGKGLITDYTCLRKIWTHPKVLEDAWKNAVSQRNKKEVVRQKQKDHNSDDDQPDDIYDSQTGQMSVTNDWWRSLLTKTDLESIMPSNKLRTMFKILQMCEEKREKCLIFSAFVAVLNVVEYFFKKITENDETVRKELNITTPTQWHLGKDYYRLDGKTPKSIRHAMINEFNNQLNERARVFLISAKAGGQGINLIGANRVIILDTSWNPSNDQQNIFRVFRLGQKRN
;
A
#
# COMPACT_ATOMS: atom_id res chain seq x y z
N MET A 1 23.74 7.33 -7.30
CA MET A 1 23.70 6.28 -8.36
C MET A 1 24.72 6.52 -9.48
N VAL A 2 24.65 7.61 -10.27
CA VAL A 2 25.58 7.81 -11.40
C VAL A 2 27.05 7.83 -10.96
N ASN A 3 27.39 8.51 -9.86
CA ASN A 3 28.76 8.55 -9.34
C ASN A 3 29.29 7.17 -8.89
N PHE A 4 28.41 6.24 -8.50
CA PHE A 4 28.80 4.88 -8.16
C PHE A 4 29.14 4.06 -9.42
N ILE A 5 28.30 4.18 -10.46
CA ILE A 5 28.47 3.45 -11.73
C ILE A 5 29.65 4.04 -12.54
N LYS A 6 29.77 5.36 -12.57
CA LYS A 6 30.79 6.09 -13.31
C LYS A 6 31.27 7.28 -12.48
N PRO A 7 32.27 7.07 -11.60
CA PRO A 7 32.82 8.11 -10.74
C PRO A 7 33.21 9.36 -11.53
N LEU A 8 32.93 10.53 -10.96
CA LEU A 8 33.29 11.85 -11.48
C LEU A 8 32.70 12.21 -12.87
N PHE A 9 31.85 11.37 -13.46
CA PHE A 9 31.27 11.65 -14.78
C PHE A 9 30.44 12.94 -14.83
N LEU A 10 29.74 13.25 -13.73
CA LEU A 10 28.98 14.48 -13.56
C LEU A 10 29.73 15.55 -12.74
N GLY A 11 31.02 15.32 -12.47
CA GLY A 11 31.81 16.08 -11.52
C GLY A 11 31.60 15.61 -10.08
N THR A 12 32.09 16.43 -9.15
CA THR A 12 31.85 16.27 -7.71
C THR A 12 30.38 16.55 -7.38
N GLU A 13 29.94 16.16 -6.18
CA GLU A 13 28.57 16.43 -5.73
C GLU A 13 28.23 17.93 -5.72
N LYS A 14 29.19 18.78 -5.29
CA LYS A 14 29.02 20.24 -5.29
C LYS A 14 28.87 20.79 -6.71
N GLU A 15 29.70 20.33 -7.64
CA GLU A 15 29.61 20.74 -9.05
C GLU A 15 28.28 20.30 -9.67
N PHE A 16 27.87 19.05 -9.43
CA PHE A 16 26.58 18.56 -9.90
C PHE A 16 25.42 19.36 -9.33
N ALA A 17 25.45 19.68 -8.03
CA ALA A 17 24.43 20.47 -7.37
C ALA A 17 24.30 21.86 -8.01
N ASN A 18 25.42 22.55 -8.22
CA ASN A 18 25.42 23.90 -8.79
C ASN A 18 25.08 23.93 -10.28
N LEU A 19 25.57 22.96 -11.06
CA LEU A 19 25.36 22.93 -12.51
C LEU A 19 23.99 22.40 -12.91
N TYR A 20 23.43 21.46 -12.15
CA TYR A 20 22.21 20.75 -12.53
C TYR A 20 21.15 20.76 -11.43
N ALA A 21 21.45 20.26 -10.23
CA ALA A 21 20.39 19.99 -9.24
C ALA A 21 19.67 21.26 -8.77
N ASN A 22 20.42 22.28 -8.35
CA ASN A 22 19.86 23.53 -7.83
C ASN A 22 19.13 24.31 -8.93
N PRO A 23 19.70 24.55 -10.13
CA PRO A 23 18.96 25.24 -11.20
C PRO A 23 17.70 24.48 -11.64
N ILE A 24 17.74 23.14 -11.66
CA ILE A 24 16.56 22.34 -12.01
C ILE A 24 15.50 22.48 -10.94
N LYS A 25 15.87 22.30 -9.66
CA LYS A 25 14.94 22.41 -8.52
C LYS A 25 14.29 23.80 -8.47
N ASN A 26 15.09 24.86 -8.62
CA ASN A 26 14.61 26.23 -8.57
C ASN A 26 13.57 26.57 -9.64
N GLY A 27 13.60 25.92 -10.82
CA GLY A 27 12.62 26.12 -11.88
C GLY A 27 11.40 25.20 -11.81
N GLN A 28 11.35 24.26 -10.87
CA GLN A 28 10.23 23.30 -10.70
C GLN A 28 9.16 23.79 -9.73
N HIS A 29 9.39 24.89 -9.03
CA HIS A 29 8.41 25.45 -8.10
C HIS A 29 7.28 26.18 -8.85
N LYS A 30 6.10 26.23 -8.25
CA LYS A 30 4.92 26.85 -8.90
C LYS A 30 5.10 28.37 -9.09
N ASP A 31 5.89 28.98 -8.22
CA ASP A 31 6.24 30.39 -8.14
C ASP A 31 7.58 30.73 -8.84
N SER A 32 8.21 29.76 -9.53
CA SER A 32 9.46 30.00 -10.27
C SER A 32 9.29 31.07 -11.35
N GLY A 33 10.28 31.97 -11.44
CA GLY A 33 10.31 33.01 -12.47
C GLY A 33 10.50 32.43 -13.88
N LYS A 34 10.13 33.21 -14.91
CA LYS A 34 10.31 32.80 -16.32
C LYS A 34 11.78 32.45 -16.66
N THR A 35 12.72 33.18 -16.06
CA THR A 35 14.16 32.96 -16.23
C THR A 35 14.61 31.63 -15.62
N ASP A 36 14.15 31.31 -14.41
CA ASP A 36 14.49 30.06 -13.73
C ASP A 36 13.93 28.84 -14.47
N ILE A 37 12.70 28.95 -14.98
CA ILE A 37 12.09 27.90 -15.82
C ILE A 37 12.91 27.67 -17.09
N LYS A 38 13.41 28.74 -17.74
CA LYS A 38 14.26 28.64 -18.93
C LYS A 38 15.58 27.93 -18.60
N ILE A 39 16.24 28.33 -17.52
CA ILE A 39 17.50 27.72 -17.07
C ILE A 39 17.28 26.25 -16.69
N MET A 40 16.23 25.93 -15.95
CA MET A 40 15.86 24.55 -15.61
C MET A 40 15.72 23.70 -16.88
N LYS A 41 14.95 24.15 -17.87
CA LYS A 41 14.76 23.40 -19.13
C LYS A 41 16.09 23.15 -19.84
N GLN A 42 16.96 24.17 -19.91
CA GLN A 42 18.29 24.03 -20.51
C GLN A 42 19.18 23.04 -19.75
N ARG A 43 19.28 23.17 -18.42
CA ARG A 43 20.12 22.28 -17.59
C ARG A 43 19.60 20.85 -17.59
N SER A 44 18.28 20.66 -17.55
CA SER A 44 17.64 19.35 -17.66
C SER A 44 17.94 18.69 -19.02
N PHE A 45 17.84 19.44 -20.12
CA PHE A 45 18.17 18.95 -21.45
C PHE A 45 19.65 18.53 -21.58
N VAL A 46 20.58 19.36 -21.12
CA VAL A 46 22.02 19.06 -21.15
C VAL A 46 22.32 17.82 -20.30
N LEU A 47 21.74 17.73 -19.10
CA LEU A 47 21.90 16.55 -18.24
C LEU A 47 21.39 15.29 -18.93
N HIS A 48 20.16 15.33 -19.47
CA HIS A 48 19.57 14.20 -20.18
C HIS A 48 20.44 13.75 -21.37
N LYS A 49 20.90 14.69 -22.21
CA LYS A 49 21.77 14.39 -23.36
C LYS A 49 23.13 13.81 -22.95
N LYS A 50 23.66 14.23 -21.79
CA LYS A 50 24.91 13.68 -21.24
C LYS A 50 24.70 12.26 -20.72
N LEU A 51 23.54 11.97 -20.12
CA LEU A 51 23.16 10.66 -19.59
C LEU A 51 22.72 9.66 -20.67
N SER A 52 22.13 10.12 -21.78
CA SER A 52 21.52 9.25 -22.80
C SER A 52 22.51 8.28 -23.48
N LYS A 53 23.81 8.58 -23.44
CA LYS A 53 24.85 7.70 -24.01
C LYS A 53 25.04 6.39 -23.24
N PHE A 54 24.55 6.29 -22.00
CA PHE A 54 24.72 5.09 -21.18
C PHE A 54 23.51 4.73 -20.31
N VAL A 55 22.60 5.67 -20.05
CA VAL A 55 21.30 5.35 -19.44
C VAL A 55 20.38 4.84 -20.53
N GLN A 56 20.18 3.52 -20.56
CA GLN A 56 19.19 2.89 -21.43
C GLN A 56 17.85 2.84 -20.70
N ARG A 57 16.85 3.54 -21.23
CA ARG A 57 15.47 3.51 -20.74
C ARG A 57 14.55 3.13 -21.89
N LYS A 58 13.81 2.03 -21.75
CA LYS A 58 12.72 1.64 -22.65
C LYS A 58 11.41 1.91 -21.96
N GLU A 59 10.48 2.54 -22.68
CA GLU A 59 9.18 2.89 -22.14
C GLU A 59 8.21 1.71 -22.26
N ALA A 60 7.19 1.70 -21.40
CA ALA A 60 6.15 0.67 -21.40
C ALA A 60 5.32 0.68 -22.68
N GLU A 61 5.43 1.71 -23.51
CA GLU A 61 4.79 1.78 -24.83
C GLU A 61 5.18 0.60 -25.72
N LEU A 62 6.42 0.11 -25.64
CA LEU A 62 6.85 -1.08 -26.37
C LEU A 62 5.99 -2.31 -26.03
N LEU A 63 5.53 -2.41 -24.77
CA LEU A 63 4.72 -3.51 -24.30
C LEU A 63 3.27 -3.46 -24.82
N LYS A 64 2.76 -2.29 -25.21
CA LYS A 64 1.39 -2.14 -25.72
C LYS A 64 1.12 -2.99 -26.97
N THR A 65 2.17 -3.32 -27.74
CA THR A 65 2.06 -4.16 -28.93
C THR A 65 1.91 -5.65 -28.62
N PHE A 66 2.36 -6.08 -27.43
CA PHE A 66 2.38 -7.49 -27.02
C PHE A 66 1.38 -7.82 -25.91
N LEU A 67 0.90 -6.79 -25.20
CA LEU A 67 0.02 -6.95 -24.06
C LEU A 67 -1.40 -6.49 -24.38
N PRO A 68 -2.42 -7.09 -23.75
CA PRO A 68 -3.79 -6.64 -23.86
C PRO A 68 -3.97 -5.18 -23.40
N GLN A 69 -5.12 -4.58 -23.68
CA GLN A 69 -5.35 -3.18 -23.28
C GLN A 69 -5.50 -3.09 -21.76
N LYS A 70 -4.76 -2.16 -21.16
CA LYS A 70 -4.87 -1.85 -19.73
C LYS A 70 -5.83 -0.69 -19.50
N PHE A 71 -6.78 -0.86 -18.60
CA PHE A 71 -7.67 0.19 -18.11
C PHE A 71 -7.31 0.55 -16.67
N GLU A 72 -7.24 1.84 -16.38
CA GLU A 72 -6.98 2.36 -15.04
C GLU A 72 -8.16 3.24 -14.61
N TYR A 73 -8.71 2.95 -13.44
CA TYR A 73 -9.86 3.66 -12.88
C TYR A 73 -9.48 4.24 -11.52
N VAL A 74 -9.83 5.50 -11.29
CA VAL A 74 -9.72 6.15 -9.98
C VAL A 74 -11.12 6.28 -9.40
N LEU A 75 -11.39 5.53 -8.32
CA LEU A 75 -12.69 5.51 -7.65
C LEU A 75 -12.71 6.53 -6.52
N PHE A 76 -13.61 7.52 -6.62
CA PHE A 76 -13.87 8.47 -5.55
C PHE A 76 -14.96 7.91 -4.63
N ILE A 77 -14.57 7.53 -3.41
CA ILE A 77 -15.47 6.87 -2.46
C ILE A 77 -15.69 7.81 -1.26
N PRO A 78 -16.94 8.20 -0.96
CA PRO A 78 -17.23 9.06 0.19
C PRO A 78 -17.04 8.32 1.51
N MET A 79 -16.59 9.05 2.53
CA MET A 79 -16.50 8.54 3.90
C MET A 79 -17.89 8.31 4.50
N THR A 80 -18.00 7.31 5.39
CA THR A 80 -19.20 7.06 6.19
C THR A 80 -19.28 8.04 7.36
N GLU A 81 -20.45 8.12 8.00
CA GLU A 81 -20.63 8.94 9.21
C GLU A 81 -19.67 8.53 10.33
N VAL A 82 -19.50 7.22 10.56
CA VAL A 82 -18.53 6.70 11.54
C VAL A 82 -17.10 7.15 11.20
N GLN A 83 -16.70 7.10 9.93
CA GLN A 83 -15.39 7.58 9.49
C GLN A 83 -15.24 9.09 9.66
N ASN A 84 -16.29 9.87 9.36
CA ASN A 84 -16.29 11.33 9.54
C ASN A 84 -16.12 11.69 11.02
N ASN A 85 -16.86 11.04 11.92
CA ASN A 85 -16.77 11.29 13.36
C ASN A 85 -15.34 11.04 13.89
N LEU A 86 -14.71 9.93 13.48
CA LEU A 86 -13.32 9.64 13.84
C LEU A 86 -12.33 10.64 13.24
N TYR A 87 -12.56 11.04 11.99
CA TYR A 87 -11.73 12.00 11.27
C TYR A 87 -11.76 13.38 11.94
N GLU A 88 -12.96 13.89 12.25
CA GLU A 88 -13.15 15.16 12.95
C GLU A 88 -12.55 15.15 14.34
N HIS A 89 -12.66 14.04 15.08
CA HIS A 89 -12.03 13.90 16.39
C HIS A 89 -10.51 14.11 16.31
N ILE A 90 -9.84 13.48 15.32
CA ILE A 90 -8.40 13.66 15.10
C ILE A 90 -8.08 15.11 14.72
N LEU A 91 -8.87 15.73 13.82
CA LEU A 91 -8.62 17.12 13.42
C LEU A 91 -8.75 18.08 14.60
N ASN A 92 -9.76 17.89 15.46
CA ASN A 92 -9.92 18.69 16.67
C ASN A 92 -8.76 18.48 17.64
N ALA A 93 -8.31 17.24 17.82
CA ALA A 93 -7.14 16.93 18.64
C ALA A 93 -5.88 17.62 18.10
N ILE A 94 -5.65 17.61 16.78
CA ILE A 94 -4.52 18.29 16.14
C ILE A 94 -4.60 19.81 16.33
N LYS A 95 -5.79 20.40 16.16
CA LYS A 95 -6.02 21.84 16.35
C LYS A 95 -5.69 22.31 17.77
N ASN A 96 -6.06 21.49 18.75
CA ASN A 96 -5.87 21.75 20.18
C ASN A 96 -4.46 21.40 20.69
N ARG A 97 -3.56 20.89 19.84
CA ARG A 97 -2.15 20.72 20.24
C ARG A 97 -1.51 22.07 20.48
N ASP A 98 -0.71 22.12 21.54
CA ASP A 98 0.19 23.23 21.82
C ASP A 98 0.98 23.62 20.57
N GLU A 99 1.11 24.93 20.37
CA GLU A 99 1.72 25.50 19.18
C GLU A 99 3.17 25.02 18.97
N HIS A 100 3.86 24.70 20.06
CA HIS A 100 5.21 24.14 20.08
C HIS A 100 5.33 22.68 19.57
N TYR A 101 4.20 21.96 19.50
CA TYR A 101 4.11 20.58 19.01
C TYR A 101 3.31 20.46 17.70
N ARG A 102 2.75 21.56 17.18
CA ARG A 102 2.13 21.59 15.86
C ARG A 102 3.16 21.18 14.79
N GLY A 103 2.81 20.19 13.98
CA GLY A 103 3.66 19.63 12.92
C GLY A 103 4.59 18.48 13.35
N LYS A 104 4.92 18.32 14.64
CA LYS A 104 5.80 17.22 15.12
C LYS A 104 5.15 15.83 15.02
N GLY A 105 3.83 15.76 14.82
CA GLY A 105 3.06 14.52 14.66
C GLY A 105 2.48 14.30 13.26
N LEU A 106 2.86 15.07 12.23
CA LEU A 106 2.19 15.03 10.92
C LEU A 106 2.14 13.62 10.32
N ILE A 107 3.27 12.90 10.34
CA ILE A 107 3.36 11.56 9.75
C ILE A 107 2.53 10.56 10.55
N THR A 108 2.53 10.65 11.88
CA THR A 108 1.76 9.76 12.75
C THR A 108 0.26 10.01 12.61
N ASP A 109 -0.15 11.28 12.54
CA ASP A 109 -1.54 11.68 12.33
C ASP A 109 -2.04 11.20 10.98
N TYR A 110 -1.27 11.44 9.93
CA TYR A 110 -1.57 10.98 8.59
C TYR A 110 -1.69 9.45 8.51
N THR A 111 -0.79 8.72 9.18
CA THR A 111 -0.82 7.26 9.24
C THR A 111 -2.08 6.76 9.97
N CYS A 112 -2.49 7.43 11.05
CA CYS A 112 -3.73 7.14 11.75
C CYS A 112 -4.96 7.36 10.84
N LEU A 113 -5.00 8.49 10.14
CA LEU A 113 -6.09 8.81 9.20
C LEU A 113 -6.20 7.78 8.06
N ARG A 114 -5.07 7.28 7.52
CA ARG A 114 -5.08 6.21 6.50
C ARG A 114 -5.76 4.94 6.96
N LYS A 115 -5.65 4.60 8.25
CA LYS A 115 -6.31 3.42 8.85
C LYS A 115 -7.83 3.64 8.89
N ILE A 116 -8.27 4.84 9.31
CA ILE A 116 -9.70 5.23 9.34
C ILE A 116 -10.33 5.19 7.95
N TRP A 117 -9.67 5.77 6.94
CA TRP A 117 -10.19 5.80 5.56
C TRP A 117 -10.40 4.40 4.97
N THR A 118 -9.73 3.38 5.51
CA THR A 118 -9.89 2.00 5.06
C THR A 118 -10.96 1.27 5.84
N HIS A 119 -10.85 1.16 7.16
CA HIS A 119 -11.92 0.65 8.04
C HIS A 119 -11.53 0.89 9.50
N PRO A 120 -12.45 1.25 10.41
CA PRO A 120 -12.13 1.46 11.83
C PRO A 120 -11.44 0.26 12.51
N LYS A 121 -11.81 -0.97 12.15
CA LYS A 121 -11.12 -2.22 12.56
C LYS A 121 -9.61 -2.21 12.31
N VAL A 122 -9.12 -1.48 11.31
CA VAL A 122 -7.66 -1.38 11.05
C VAL A 122 -6.94 -0.72 12.23
N LEU A 123 -7.58 0.23 12.91
CA LEU A 123 -7.05 0.81 14.15
C LEU A 123 -6.96 -0.24 15.26
N GLU A 124 -7.99 -1.07 15.42
CA GLU A 124 -8.00 -2.15 16.41
C GLU A 124 -6.87 -3.17 16.13
N ASP A 125 -6.73 -3.62 14.89
CA ASP A 125 -5.70 -4.60 14.52
C ASP A 125 -4.29 -4.03 14.69
N ALA A 126 -4.07 -2.80 14.23
CA ALA A 126 -2.78 -2.14 14.38
C ALA A 126 -2.43 -1.90 15.87
N TRP A 127 -3.41 -1.53 16.70
CA TRP A 127 -3.23 -1.41 18.15
C TRP A 127 -2.87 -2.75 18.79
N LYS A 128 -3.60 -3.83 18.48
CA LYS A 128 -3.32 -5.19 19.00
C LYS A 128 -1.90 -5.64 18.63
N ASN A 129 -1.50 -5.39 17.39
CA ASN A 129 -0.15 -5.71 16.91
C ASN A 129 0.93 -4.90 17.65
N ALA A 130 0.71 -3.60 17.86
CA ALA A 130 1.64 -2.74 18.59
C ALA A 130 1.80 -3.18 20.06
N VAL A 131 0.68 -3.48 20.74
CA VAL A 131 0.69 -4.00 22.12
C VAL A 131 1.43 -5.35 22.20
N SER A 132 1.14 -6.28 21.28
CA SER A 132 1.83 -7.58 21.24
C SER A 132 3.34 -7.43 21.04
N GLN A 133 3.77 -6.51 20.15
CA GLN A 133 5.19 -6.24 19.93
C GLN A 133 5.86 -5.59 21.15
N ARG A 134 5.18 -4.69 21.84
CA ARG A 134 5.68 -4.10 23.09
C ARG A 134 5.90 -5.18 24.14
N ASN A 135 4.92 -6.04 24.36
CA ASN A 135 5.03 -7.15 25.31
C ASN A 135 6.18 -8.10 24.94
N LYS A 136 6.36 -8.42 23.64
CA LYS A 136 7.50 -9.22 23.16
C LYS A 136 8.83 -8.52 23.38
N LYS A 137 8.95 -7.21 23.11
CA LYS A 137 10.17 -6.43 23.35
C LYS A 137 10.50 -6.33 24.83
N GLU A 138 9.50 -6.23 25.72
CA GLU A 138 9.69 -6.25 27.17
C GLU A 138 10.21 -7.61 27.65
N VAL A 139 9.67 -8.72 27.12
CA VAL A 139 10.15 -10.09 27.41
C VAL A 139 11.57 -10.34 26.85
N VAL A 140 11.90 -9.80 25.67
CA VAL A 140 13.23 -9.92 25.05
C VAL A 140 14.26 -9.03 25.76
N ARG A 141 13.88 -7.82 26.18
CA ARG A 141 14.71 -6.94 27.02
C ARG A 141 15.07 -7.56 28.36
N GLN A 142 14.22 -8.44 28.90
CA GLN A 142 14.53 -9.23 30.09
C GLN A 142 15.47 -10.41 29.82
N LYS A 143 15.75 -10.79 28.56
CA LYS A 143 16.51 -12.00 28.22
C LYS A 143 17.85 -11.80 27.52
N GLN A 144 18.17 -10.66 26.89
CA GLN A 144 19.54 -10.39 26.39
C GLN A 144 19.73 -8.93 25.90
N LYS A 145 20.85 -8.32 26.30
CA LYS A 145 21.52 -7.22 25.58
C LYS A 145 22.42 -7.89 24.54
N ASP A 146 22.10 -7.76 23.25
CA ASP A 146 23.05 -7.44 22.17
C ASP A 146 22.47 -7.70 20.77
N HIS A 147 22.97 -6.89 19.84
CA HIS A 147 22.78 -6.83 18.40
C HIS A 147 21.46 -6.30 17.81
N ASN A 148 21.56 -5.07 17.30
CA ASN A 148 20.65 -4.49 16.32
C ASN A 148 21.09 -4.90 14.91
N SER A 149 20.15 -5.39 14.10
CA SER A 149 20.18 -5.23 12.64
C SER A 149 18.90 -4.51 12.21
N ASP A 150 19.05 -3.26 11.77
CA ASP A 150 18.01 -2.50 11.10
C ASP A 150 18.05 -2.83 9.60
N ASP A 151 17.05 -3.57 9.12
CA ASP A 151 16.34 -3.30 7.86
C ASP A 151 15.26 -4.38 7.63
N ASP A 152 14.16 -4.00 6.96
CA ASP A 152 12.96 -4.80 6.64
C ASP A 152 11.88 -4.95 7.72
N GLN A 153 11.39 -3.83 8.30
CA GLN A 153 10.18 -3.84 9.13
C GLN A 153 8.96 -3.17 8.47
N PRO A 154 7.73 -3.74 8.61
CA PRO A 154 6.49 -3.14 8.11
C PRO A 154 6.24 -1.73 8.67
N ASP A 155 5.53 -0.88 7.91
CA ASP A 155 5.26 0.52 8.31
C ASP A 155 4.50 0.63 9.65
N ASP A 156 3.79 -0.43 10.07
CA ASP A 156 3.09 -0.51 11.35
C ASP A 156 4.03 -0.47 12.58
N ILE A 157 5.35 -0.68 12.42
CA ILE A 157 6.31 -0.75 13.55
C ILE A 157 6.98 0.61 13.86
N TYR A 158 7.04 1.52 12.88
CA TYR A 158 7.57 2.88 13.07
C TYR A 158 6.72 3.74 14.03
N ASP A 159 5.47 3.34 14.29
CA ASP A 159 4.53 4.02 15.18
C ASP A 159 4.90 3.95 16.68
N SER A 160 5.91 3.15 17.07
CA SER A 160 6.23 2.84 18.47
C SER A 160 7.09 3.87 19.22
N GLN A 161 7.56 4.94 18.58
CA GLN A 161 8.56 5.87 19.15
C GLN A 161 8.02 7.23 19.65
N THR A 162 6.78 7.62 19.36
CA THR A 162 6.38 9.06 19.51
C THR A 162 5.35 9.36 20.59
N GLY A 163 4.74 8.37 21.27
CA GLY A 163 4.04 8.54 22.56
C GLY A 163 2.82 9.47 22.64
N GLN A 164 2.51 10.28 21.63
CA GLN A 164 1.32 11.16 21.60
C GLN A 164 0.53 10.87 20.32
N MET A 165 -0.71 10.40 20.49
CA MET A 165 -1.63 9.97 19.42
C MET A 165 -1.05 8.91 18.45
N SER A 166 -0.09 8.13 18.93
CA SER A 166 0.30 6.90 18.24
C SER A 166 -0.89 5.92 18.21
N VAL A 167 -0.89 5.03 17.22
CA VAL A 167 -1.83 3.90 17.05
C VAL A 167 -1.82 2.96 18.26
N THR A 168 -0.88 3.16 19.20
CA THR A 168 -0.84 2.55 20.53
C THR A 168 -1.89 3.09 21.52
N ASN A 169 -2.49 4.25 21.26
CA ASN A 169 -3.55 4.82 22.10
C ASN A 169 -4.92 4.29 21.65
N ASP A 170 -5.83 4.10 22.60
CA ASP A 170 -7.12 3.45 22.42
C ASP A 170 -8.30 4.42 22.39
N TRP A 171 -8.03 5.72 22.18
CA TRP A 171 -9.04 6.79 22.10
C TRP A 171 -10.22 6.46 21.16
N TRP A 172 -9.96 5.71 20.09
CA TRP A 172 -10.98 5.31 19.11
C TRP A 172 -12.02 4.34 19.71
N ARG A 173 -11.71 3.65 20.81
CA ARG A 173 -12.62 2.70 21.46
C ARG A 173 -13.82 3.38 22.10
N SER A 174 -13.67 4.60 22.58
CA SER A 174 -14.79 5.34 23.19
C SER A 174 -15.76 5.87 22.14
N LEU A 175 -15.32 5.97 20.88
CA LEU A 175 -16.11 6.49 19.75
C LEU A 175 -16.71 5.40 18.88
N LEU A 176 -16.33 4.14 19.09
CA LEU A 176 -16.76 3.01 18.29
C LEU A 176 -17.49 1.99 19.15
N THR A 177 -18.62 1.51 18.64
CA THR A 177 -19.30 0.36 19.22
C THR A 177 -18.64 -0.92 18.75
N LYS A 178 -18.88 -2.02 19.47
CA LYS A 178 -18.48 -3.36 19.01
C LYS A 178 -19.09 -3.68 17.64
N THR A 179 -20.31 -3.22 17.38
CA THR A 179 -21.00 -3.42 16.10
C THR A 179 -20.25 -2.72 14.96
N ASP A 180 -19.74 -1.52 15.15
CA ASP A 180 -18.96 -0.80 14.13
C ASP A 180 -17.66 -1.52 13.75
N LEU A 181 -17.07 -2.26 14.68
CA LEU A 181 -15.88 -3.05 14.41
C LEU A 181 -16.22 -4.36 13.70
N GLU A 182 -17.37 -4.93 13.97
CA GLU A 182 -17.76 -6.26 13.48
C GLU A 182 -18.55 -6.23 12.16
N SER A 183 -19.15 -5.08 11.83
CA SER A 183 -19.87 -4.77 10.58
C SER A 183 -18.93 -4.25 9.50
N ILE A 184 -19.29 -4.42 8.22
CA ILE A 184 -18.56 -3.82 7.10
C ILE A 184 -19.08 -2.43 6.73
N MET A 185 -20.26 -2.06 7.25
CA MET A 185 -20.95 -0.80 6.93
C MET A 185 -20.11 0.46 7.16
N PRO A 186 -19.25 0.53 8.21
CA PRO A 186 -18.42 1.71 8.43
C PRO A 186 -17.38 2.00 7.34
N SER A 187 -17.18 1.14 6.34
CA SER A 187 -16.30 1.43 5.20
C SER A 187 -16.96 1.21 3.83
N ASN A 188 -17.28 2.30 3.16
CA ASN A 188 -17.68 2.26 1.75
C ASN A 188 -16.58 1.70 0.84
N LYS A 189 -15.31 1.85 1.23
CA LYS A 189 -14.17 1.37 0.47
C LYS A 189 -14.07 -0.15 0.47
N LEU A 190 -14.19 -0.78 1.65
CA LEU A 190 -14.23 -2.24 1.73
C LEU A 190 -15.50 -2.80 1.08
N ARG A 191 -16.66 -2.18 1.30
CA ARG A 191 -17.92 -2.58 0.63
C ARG A 191 -17.77 -2.59 -0.90
N THR A 192 -17.19 -1.53 -1.46
CA THR A 192 -16.94 -1.43 -2.91
C THR A 192 -15.95 -2.50 -3.37
N MET A 193 -14.87 -2.72 -2.63
CA MET A 193 -13.89 -3.77 -2.94
C MET A 193 -14.55 -5.16 -2.97
N PHE A 194 -15.33 -5.52 -1.96
CA PHE A 194 -16.03 -6.81 -1.91
C PHE A 194 -17.06 -6.94 -3.03
N LYS A 195 -17.72 -5.84 -3.43
CA LYS A 195 -18.63 -5.86 -4.59
C LYS A 195 -17.86 -6.12 -5.89
N ILE A 196 -16.69 -5.52 -6.07
CA ILE A 196 -15.80 -5.82 -7.21
C ILE A 196 -15.39 -7.30 -7.18
N LEU A 197 -15.08 -7.87 -6.02
CA LEU A 197 -14.73 -9.29 -5.91
C LEU A 197 -15.89 -10.21 -6.30
N GLN A 198 -17.14 -9.90 -5.91
CA GLN A 198 -18.32 -10.64 -6.38
C GLN A 198 -18.43 -10.60 -7.91
N MET A 199 -18.23 -9.42 -8.52
CA MET A 199 -18.26 -9.27 -9.98
C MET A 199 -17.09 -10.01 -10.67
N CYS A 200 -15.93 -10.12 -10.01
CA CYS A 200 -14.82 -10.93 -10.51
C CYS A 200 -15.18 -12.42 -10.48
N GLU A 201 -15.82 -12.88 -9.41
CA GLU A 201 -16.26 -14.27 -9.24
C GLU A 201 -17.30 -14.66 -10.31
N GLU A 202 -18.29 -13.81 -10.56
CA GLU A 202 -19.28 -13.99 -11.64
C GLU A 202 -18.62 -14.15 -13.02
N LYS A 203 -17.49 -13.48 -13.25
CA LYS A 203 -16.72 -13.53 -14.51
C LYS A 203 -15.59 -14.57 -14.51
N ARG A 204 -15.41 -15.34 -13.43
CA ARG A 204 -14.26 -16.25 -13.23
C ARG A 204 -12.92 -15.54 -13.47
N GLU A 205 -12.78 -14.38 -12.86
CA GLU A 205 -11.61 -13.51 -12.90
C GLU A 205 -10.86 -13.56 -11.59
N LYS A 206 -9.52 -13.58 -11.67
CA LYS A 206 -8.67 -13.53 -10.48
C LYS A 206 -8.25 -12.10 -10.21
N CYS A 207 -8.26 -11.71 -8.94
CA CYS A 207 -8.00 -10.35 -8.50
C CYS A 207 -6.77 -10.26 -7.58
N LEU A 208 -5.91 -9.27 -7.81
CA LEU A 208 -4.87 -8.88 -6.87
C LEU A 208 -5.35 -7.72 -6.01
N ILE A 209 -5.05 -7.77 -4.71
CA ILE A 209 -5.30 -6.67 -3.79
C ILE A 209 -3.97 -6.25 -3.18
N PHE A 210 -3.58 -5.00 -3.42
CA PHE A 210 -2.38 -4.39 -2.84
C PHE A 210 -2.74 -3.44 -1.71
N SER A 211 -1.94 -3.49 -0.65
CA SER A 211 -1.98 -2.50 0.44
C SER A 211 -0.57 -2.24 0.96
N ALA A 212 -0.26 -1.02 1.38
CA ALA A 212 0.99 -0.74 2.07
C ALA A 212 0.98 -1.24 3.53
N PHE A 213 -0.20 -1.41 4.12
CA PHE A 213 -0.35 -1.82 5.52
C PHE A 213 -0.75 -3.28 5.65
N VAL A 214 0.01 -4.02 6.44
CA VAL A 214 -0.30 -5.42 6.76
C VAL A 214 -1.60 -5.50 7.56
N ALA A 215 -1.88 -4.52 8.43
CA ALA A 215 -3.13 -4.43 9.17
C ALA A 215 -4.38 -4.36 8.26
N VAL A 216 -4.29 -3.69 7.10
CA VAL A 216 -5.41 -3.65 6.14
C VAL A 216 -5.66 -5.04 5.55
N LEU A 217 -4.60 -5.78 5.20
CA LEU A 217 -4.74 -7.15 4.70
C LEU A 217 -5.35 -8.08 5.75
N ASN A 218 -4.98 -7.93 7.02
CA ASN A 218 -5.57 -8.68 8.14
C ASN A 218 -7.08 -8.41 8.25
N VAL A 219 -7.52 -7.16 8.08
CA VAL A 219 -8.95 -6.80 8.11
C VAL A 219 -9.69 -7.43 6.92
N VAL A 220 -9.09 -7.47 5.72
CA VAL A 220 -9.69 -8.17 4.58
C VAL A 220 -9.86 -9.67 4.87
N GLU A 221 -8.82 -10.33 5.39
CA GLU A 221 -8.90 -11.75 5.78
C GLU A 221 -9.92 -12.01 6.89
N TYR A 222 -10.06 -11.08 7.83
CA TYR A 222 -11.07 -11.15 8.88
C TYR A 222 -12.49 -11.15 8.29
N PHE A 223 -12.78 -10.29 7.31
CA PHE A 223 -14.09 -10.31 6.64
C PHE A 223 -14.27 -11.53 5.73
N PHE A 224 -13.21 -12.04 5.08
CA PHE A 224 -13.25 -13.34 4.41
C PHE A 224 -13.64 -14.47 5.35
N LYS A 225 -13.07 -14.49 6.56
CA LYS A 225 -13.41 -15.47 7.59
C LYS A 225 -14.88 -15.36 7.99
N LYS A 226 -15.37 -14.15 8.29
CA LYS A 226 -16.79 -13.93 8.63
C LYS A 226 -17.77 -14.40 7.55
N ILE A 227 -17.46 -14.13 6.29
CA ILE A 227 -18.27 -14.59 5.17
C ILE A 227 -18.30 -16.13 5.12
N THR A 228 -17.16 -16.77 5.37
CA THR A 228 -17.02 -18.24 5.39
C THR A 228 -17.77 -18.88 6.56
N GLU A 229 -17.78 -18.21 7.72
CA GLU A 229 -18.51 -18.62 8.93
C GLU A 229 -20.03 -18.31 8.85
N ASN A 230 -20.49 -17.80 7.71
CA ASN A 230 -21.88 -17.41 7.46
C ASN A 230 -22.44 -16.36 8.44
N ASP A 231 -21.64 -15.38 8.83
CA ASP A 231 -22.12 -14.22 9.62
C ASP A 231 -23.28 -13.52 8.88
N GLU A 232 -24.48 -13.59 9.44
CA GLU A 232 -25.72 -13.10 8.82
C GLU A 232 -25.65 -11.59 8.52
N THR A 233 -25.02 -10.82 9.41
CA THR A 233 -24.90 -9.36 9.29
C THR A 233 -24.04 -9.01 8.09
N VAL A 234 -22.83 -9.55 8.02
CA VAL A 234 -21.89 -9.26 6.92
C VAL A 234 -22.44 -9.75 5.58
N ARG A 235 -23.08 -10.92 5.54
CA ARG A 235 -23.69 -11.46 4.32
C ARG A 235 -24.82 -10.57 3.81
N LYS A 236 -25.69 -10.09 4.71
CA LYS A 236 -26.78 -9.18 4.36
C LYS A 236 -26.25 -7.83 3.87
N GLU A 237 -25.27 -7.25 4.57
CA GLU A 237 -24.65 -5.96 4.21
C GLU A 237 -23.96 -5.99 2.85
N LEU A 238 -23.35 -7.12 2.50
CA LEU A 238 -22.69 -7.35 1.21
C LEU A 238 -23.62 -7.94 0.14
N ASN A 239 -24.90 -8.17 0.43
CA ASN A 239 -25.86 -8.84 -0.45
C ASN A 239 -25.35 -10.17 -1.03
N ILE A 240 -24.70 -10.99 -0.18
CA ILE A 240 -24.19 -12.30 -0.58
C ILE A 240 -25.32 -13.34 -0.49
N THR A 241 -25.86 -13.73 -1.64
CA THR A 241 -26.94 -14.72 -1.75
C THR A 241 -26.44 -16.15 -1.77
N THR A 242 -25.29 -16.41 -2.39
CA THR A 242 -24.72 -17.75 -2.53
C THR A 242 -23.73 -18.07 -1.40
N PRO A 243 -23.64 -19.33 -0.94
CA PRO A 243 -22.56 -19.75 -0.06
C PRO A 243 -21.22 -19.56 -0.77
N THR A 244 -20.32 -18.76 -0.19
CA THR A 244 -18.97 -18.54 -0.70
C THR A 244 -17.99 -18.75 0.43
N GLN A 245 -16.88 -19.42 0.14
CA GLN A 245 -15.91 -19.84 1.13
C GLN A 245 -14.55 -19.24 0.84
N TRP A 246 -13.86 -18.71 1.84
CA TRP A 246 -12.55 -18.08 1.68
C TRP A 246 -11.51 -18.80 2.55
N HIS A 247 -10.85 -19.80 1.98
CA HIS A 247 -9.74 -20.51 2.63
C HIS A 247 -8.39 -20.03 2.10
N LEU A 248 -7.48 -19.69 3.01
CA LEU A 248 -6.10 -19.37 2.69
C LEU A 248 -5.42 -20.58 2.02
N GLY A 249 -4.68 -20.33 0.94
CA GLY A 249 -3.97 -21.35 0.17
C GLY A 249 -4.84 -22.12 -0.84
N LYS A 250 -6.15 -21.81 -0.91
CA LYS A 250 -7.08 -22.43 -1.88
C LYS A 250 -7.89 -21.38 -2.62
N ASP A 251 -8.66 -20.59 -1.88
CA ASP A 251 -9.56 -19.57 -2.43
C ASP A 251 -8.86 -18.22 -2.57
N TYR A 252 -7.93 -17.93 -1.65
CA TYR A 252 -7.05 -16.78 -1.73
C TYR A 252 -5.64 -17.09 -1.21
N TYR A 253 -4.66 -16.31 -1.65
CA TYR A 253 -3.26 -16.39 -1.20
C TYR A 253 -2.81 -15.06 -0.60
N ARG A 254 -1.77 -15.11 0.23
CA ARG A 254 -1.20 -13.93 0.87
C ARG A 254 0.33 -13.90 0.73
N LEU A 255 0.85 -12.75 0.33
CA LEU A 255 2.27 -12.46 0.24
C LEU A 255 2.60 -11.18 1.01
N ASP A 256 3.29 -11.33 2.13
CA ASP A 256 3.83 -10.23 2.91
C ASP A 256 5.26 -10.54 3.39
N GLY A 257 5.80 -9.67 4.26
CA GLY A 257 7.16 -9.83 4.80
C GLY A 257 7.36 -11.10 5.64
N LYS A 258 6.29 -11.67 6.20
CA LYS A 258 6.35 -12.88 7.01
C LYS A 258 6.26 -14.15 6.17
N THR A 259 5.84 -14.05 4.90
CA THR A 259 5.73 -15.19 4.00
C THR A 259 7.11 -15.82 3.69
N PRO A 260 7.37 -17.08 4.06
CA PRO A 260 8.62 -17.76 3.77
C PRO A 260 8.92 -17.84 2.28
N LYS A 261 10.18 -17.63 1.87
CA LYS A 261 10.59 -17.67 0.45
C LYS A 261 10.28 -19.01 -0.23
N SER A 262 10.37 -20.12 0.51
CA SER A 262 10.14 -21.49 0.00
C SER A 262 8.74 -21.69 -0.57
N ILE A 263 7.70 -21.10 0.03
CA ILE A 263 6.32 -21.29 -0.40
C ILE A 263 5.85 -20.29 -1.46
N ARG A 264 6.60 -19.19 -1.68
CA ARG A 264 6.19 -18.10 -2.60
C ARG A 264 5.96 -18.60 -4.02
N HIS A 265 6.91 -19.38 -4.55
CA HIS A 265 6.82 -19.91 -5.92
C HIS A 265 5.63 -20.86 -6.09
N ALA A 266 5.39 -21.73 -5.10
CA ALA A 266 4.26 -22.66 -5.13
C ALA A 266 2.91 -21.91 -5.19
N MET A 267 2.72 -20.91 -4.33
CA MET A 267 1.49 -20.10 -4.32
C MET A 267 1.30 -19.30 -5.63
N ILE A 268 2.38 -18.75 -6.19
CA ILE A 268 2.34 -18.02 -7.46
C ILE A 268 1.96 -18.95 -8.61
N ASN A 269 2.56 -20.14 -8.67
CA ASN A 269 2.26 -21.13 -9.71
C ASN A 269 0.81 -21.59 -9.64
N GLU A 270 0.32 -21.88 -8.43
CA GLU A 270 -1.06 -22.31 -8.21
C GLU A 270 -2.06 -21.20 -8.58
N PHE A 271 -1.77 -19.96 -8.19
CA PHE A 271 -2.61 -18.82 -8.55
C PHE A 271 -2.59 -18.52 -10.06
N ASN A 272 -1.44 -18.67 -10.74
CA ASN A 272 -1.33 -18.47 -12.19
C ASN A 272 -1.93 -19.61 -13.02
N ASN A 273 -2.15 -20.78 -12.43
CA ASN A 273 -2.77 -21.91 -13.11
C ASN A 273 -4.19 -21.55 -13.58
N GLN A 274 -4.41 -21.55 -14.89
CA GLN A 274 -5.70 -21.20 -15.48
C GLN A 274 -6.77 -22.27 -15.22
N LEU A 275 -6.37 -23.52 -14.97
CA LEU A 275 -7.28 -24.62 -14.63
C LEU A 275 -7.75 -24.54 -13.17
N ASN A 276 -7.04 -23.80 -12.31
CA ASN A 276 -7.48 -23.57 -10.94
C ASN A 276 -8.50 -22.43 -10.91
N GLU A 277 -9.78 -22.78 -11.03
CA GLU A 277 -10.91 -21.85 -10.90
C GLU A 277 -11.23 -21.50 -9.43
N ARG A 278 -10.69 -22.25 -8.46
CA ARG A 278 -10.92 -22.01 -7.03
C ARG A 278 -10.13 -20.81 -6.51
N ALA A 279 -8.90 -20.61 -6.99
CA ALA A 279 -8.06 -19.49 -6.64
C ALA A 279 -8.63 -18.18 -7.21
N ARG A 280 -9.11 -17.29 -6.34
CA ARG A 280 -9.80 -16.05 -6.73
C ARG A 280 -9.01 -14.80 -6.40
N VAL A 281 -8.35 -14.74 -5.24
CA VAL A 281 -7.70 -13.51 -4.75
C VAL A 281 -6.24 -13.73 -4.34
N PHE A 282 -5.37 -12.76 -4.61
CA PHE A 282 -4.04 -12.69 -4.02
C PHE A 282 -3.86 -11.36 -3.26
N LEU A 283 -3.71 -11.44 -1.94
CA LEU A 283 -3.42 -10.32 -1.06
C LEU A 283 -1.91 -10.07 -1.01
N ILE A 284 -1.46 -8.86 -1.30
CA ILE A 284 -0.04 -8.55 -1.42
C ILE A 284 0.29 -7.27 -0.67
N SER A 285 1.26 -7.33 0.24
CA SER A 285 1.81 -6.10 0.78
C SER A 285 2.70 -5.42 -0.26
N ALA A 286 2.47 -4.13 -0.51
CA ALA A 286 3.13 -3.37 -1.58
C ALA A 286 4.67 -3.48 -1.52
N LYS A 287 5.24 -3.56 -0.30
CA LYS A 287 6.68 -3.76 -0.10
C LYS A 287 7.16 -5.19 -0.43
N ALA A 288 6.39 -6.22 -0.06
CA ALA A 288 6.75 -7.61 -0.39
C ALA A 288 6.62 -7.92 -1.89
N GLY A 289 5.73 -7.19 -2.57
CA GLY A 289 5.56 -7.21 -4.03
C GLY A 289 6.77 -6.67 -4.81
N GLY A 290 7.71 -5.96 -4.19
CA GLY A 290 8.91 -5.40 -4.84
C GLY A 290 9.89 -6.46 -5.42
N GLN A 291 9.77 -7.71 -5.00
CA GLN A 291 10.78 -8.76 -5.19
C GLN A 291 10.68 -9.57 -6.50
N GLY A 292 10.12 -9.02 -7.58
CA GLY A 292 10.23 -9.66 -8.91
C GLY A 292 9.12 -10.64 -9.31
N ILE A 293 8.03 -10.76 -8.56
CA ILE A 293 6.97 -11.77 -8.80
C ILE A 293 6.18 -11.55 -10.12
N ASN A 294 5.66 -12.64 -10.70
CA ASN A 294 4.83 -12.62 -11.91
C ASN A 294 3.45 -13.23 -11.64
N LEU A 295 2.39 -12.45 -11.75
CA LEU A 295 1.02 -12.84 -11.39
C LEU A 295 0.06 -12.66 -12.57
N ILE A 296 0.45 -13.18 -13.73
CA ILE A 296 -0.32 -13.10 -14.99
C ILE A 296 -1.66 -13.85 -14.96
N GLY A 297 -1.90 -14.70 -13.95
CA GLY A 297 -3.20 -15.35 -13.76
C GLY A 297 -4.33 -14.38 -13.37
N ALA A 298 -3.99 -13.23 -12.80
CA ALA A 298 -4.94 -12.16 -12.51
C ALA A 298 -5.16 -11.26 -13.73
N ASN A 299 -6.35 -10.67 -13.80
CA ASN A 299 -6.68 -9.61 -14.76
C ASN A 299 -7.37 -8.41 -14.09
N ARG A 300 -7.51 -8.44 -12.76
CA ARG A 300 -8.03 -7.34 -11.94
C ARG A 300 -7.02 -6.99 -10.86
N VAL A 301 -6.81 -5.69 -10.65
CA VAL A 301 -5.90 -5.17 -9.61
C VAL A 301 -6.64 -4.10 -8.84
N ILE A 302 -6.70 -4.25 -7.52
CA ILE A 302 -7.21 -3.26 -6.58
C ILE A 302 -6.03 -2.76 -5.74
N ILE A 303 -5.78 -1.45 -5.75
CA ILE A 303 -4.84 -0.81 -4.83
C ILE A 303 -5.69 -0.15 -3.75
N LEU A 304 -5.69 -0.72 -2.54
CA LEU A 304 -6.47 -0.17 -1.45
C LEU A 304 -5.88 1.14 -0.97
N ASP A 305 -4.56 1.24 -0.84
CA ASP A 305 -3.93 2.47 -0.37
C ASP A 305 -2.63 2.71 -1.12
N THR A 306 -2.51 3.94 -1.64
CA THR A 306 -1.43 4.34 -2.53
C THR A 306 -0.17 4.71 -1.76
N SER A 307 0.97 4.57 -2.43
CA SER A 307 2.25 5.01 -1.92
C SER A 307 2.46 6.51 -2.17
N TRP A 308 3.27 7.16 -1.34
CA TRP A 308 3.76 8.52 -1.60
C TRP A 308 4.67 8.60 -2.83
N ASN A 309 5.25 7.47 -3.22
CA ASN A 309 6.03 7.34 -4.44
C ASN A 309 5.20 6.54 -5.47
N PRO A 310 4.67 7.20 -6.53
CA PRO A 310 3.89 6.54 -7.57
C PRO A 310 4.62 5.37 -8.24
N SER A 311 5.96 5.39 -8.25
CA SER A 311 6.77 4.31 -8.81
C SER A 311 6.54 2.97 -8.09
N ASN A 312 6.21 2.99 -6.80
CA ASN A 312 5.93 1.78 -6.03
C ASN A 312 4.62 1.14 -6.49
N ASP A 313 3.57 1.94 -6.65
CA ASP A 313 2.25 1.48 -7.11
C ASP A 313 2.33 1.00 -8.56
N GLN A 314 3.10 1.72 -9.40
CA GLN A 314 3.36 1.32 -10.77
C GLN A 314 4.08 -0.03 -10.86
N GLN A 315 5.05 -0.29 -9.97
CA GLN A 315 5.73 -1.58 -9.89
C GLN A 315 4.78 -2.71 -9.48
N ASN A 316 3.81 -2.44 -8.60
CA ASN A 316 2.78 -3.40 -8.22
C ASN A 316 1.86 -3.75 -9.40
N ILE A 317 1.41 -2.76 -10.17
CA ILE A 317 0.59 -2.97 -11.39
C ILE A 317 1.37 -3.81 -12.42
N PHE A 318 2.66 -3.52 -12.61
CA PHE A 318 3.54 -4.29 -13.50
C PHE A 318 3.90 -5.69 -12.99
N ARG A 319 3.27 -6.20 -11.92
CA ARG A 319 3.30 -7.63 -11.56
C ARG A 319 2.30 -8.46 -12.37
N VAL A 320 1.22 -7.83 -12.84
CA VAL A 320 0.17 -8.45 -13.66
C VAL A 320 0.35 -8.10 -15.12
N PHE A 321 0.62 -6.83 -15.40
CA PHE A 321 0.80 -6.33 -16.75
C PHE A 321 2.21 -6.68 -17.27
N ARG A 322 2.39 -7.97 -17.62
CA ARG A 322 3.66 -8.59 -18.05
C ARG A 322 3.44 -9.50 -19.24
N LEU A 323 4.55 -9.80 -19.94
CA LEU A 323 4.57 -10.79 -21.01
C LEU A 323 3.98 -12.12 -20.53
N GLY A 324 3.08 -12.69 -21.34
CA GLY A 324 2.29 -13.86 -20.99
C GLY A 324 0.87 -13.54 -20.50
N GLN A 325 0.55 -12.28 -20.22
CA GLN A 325 -0.83 -11.86 -19.98
C GLN A 325 -1.66 -11.99 -21.26
N LYS A 326 -2.81 -12.66 -21.18
CA LYS A 326 -3.72 -12.92 -22.32
C LYS A 326 -5.11 -12.31 -22.13
N ARG A 327 -5.42 -11.78 -20.94
CA ARG A 327 -6.73 -11.25 -20.56
C ARG A 327 -6.66 -9.76 -20.26
N ASN A 328 -7.74 -9.05 -20.58
CA ASN A 328 -7.97 -7.65 -20.22
C ASN A 328 -8.45 -7.51 -18.78
#